data_AF-A0A968ZAU6-F1
#
_entry.id   AF-A0A968ZAU6-F1
#
_cell.length_a   1.000
_cell.length_b   1.000
_cell.length_c   1.000
_cell.angle_alpha   90.00
_cell.angle_beta   90.00
_cell.angle_gamma   90.00
#
_symmetry.space_group_name_H-M   'P 1'
#
loop_
_entity.id
_entity.type
_entity.pdbx_description
1 polymer ?
#
loop_
_entity_poly.entity_id
_entity_poly.type
_entity_poly.pdbx_seq_one_letter_code
_entity_poly.pdbx_strand_id
1 'polypeptide(L)'
;MSRRKKLFSCGHRGYGQVCHRCAKEEAEREAKKQQKNAWDETFEGDPIDLRSLPRNVVIKAREILQGLAAQRNYRDFHGKRLRHDRFIISIPVTRNYRLICRDCGSFLAPEAVVSHEDYNVCKPGS
;
A
#
# COMPACT_ATOMS: atom_id res chain seq x y z
N MET A 1 7.69 55.62 5.97
CA MET A 1 8.99 54.94 5.75
C MET A 1 8.73 53.46 5.48
N SER A 2 9.25 52.90 4.39
CA SER A 2 9.11 51.47 4.08
C SER A 2 10.00 50.63 5.00
N ARG A 3 9.44 49.58 5.63
CA ARG A 3 10.23 48.62 6.43
C ARG A 3 11.31 47.99 5.53
N ARG A 4 12.55 47.93 6.03
CA ARG A 4 13.68 47.26 5.36
C ARG A 4 13.69 45.77 5.71
N LYS A 5 13.88 44.91 4.71
CA LYS A 5 14.04 43.46 4.95
C LYS A 5 15.39 43.20 5.60
N LYS A 6 15.43 42.35 6.62
CA LYS A 6 16.69 41.81 7.16
C LYS A 6 17.14 40.59 6.37
N LEU A 7 18.45 40.34 6.36
CA LEU A 7 19.05 39.12 5.83
C LEU A 7 19.13 38.10 6.99
N PHE A 8 18.58 36.91 6.79
CA PHE A 8 18.69 35.79 7.72
C PHE A 8 20.03 35.05 7.51
N SER A 9 20.51 34.33 8.53
CA SER A 9 21.73 33.50 8.46
C SER A 9 21.67 32.43 7.37
N CYS A 10 20.46 31.98 7.01
CA CYS A 10 20.20 31.08 5.90
C CYS A 10 20.26 31.75 4.50
N GLY A 11 20.63 33.04 4.40
CA GLY A 11 20.76 33.79 3.14
C GLY A 11 19.47 34.40 2.58
N HIS A 12 18.31 34.11 3.16
CA HIS A 12 17.01 34.65 2.72
C HIS A 12 16.75 36.05 3.30
N ARG A 13 15.85 36.84 2.67
CA ARG A 13 15.45 38.18 3.15
C ARG A 13 14.00 38.20 3.60
N GLY A 14 13.70 38.83 4.72
CA GLY A 14 12.32 38.99 5.20
C GLY A 14 12.15 39.97 6.35
N TYR A 15 10.93 40.05 6.85
CA TYR A 15 10.53 40.97 7.94
C TYR A 15 10.25 40.27 9.26
N GLY A 16 10.04 38.94 9.25
CA GLY A 16 9.66 38.16 10.42
C GLY A 16 10.83 37.83 11.34
N GLN A 17 10.55 37.32 12.53
CA GLN A 17 11.61 36.87 13.45
C GLN A 17 12.38 35.66 12.90
N VAL A 18 11.68 34.76 12.20
CA VAL A 18 12.22 33.55 11.57
C VAL A 18 12.13 33.60 10.04
N CYS A 19 12.95 32.79 9.37
CA CYS A 19 12.85 32.60 7.93
C CYS A 19 11.67 31.69 7.60
N HIS A 20 10.54 32.27 7.18
CA HIS A 20 9.35 31.49 6.78
C HIS A 20 9.60 30.51 5.62
N ARG A 21 10.58 30.80 4.74
CA ARG A 21 10.93 29.88 3.65
C ARG A 21 11.56 28.60 4.19
N CYS A 22 12.59 28.73 5.04
CA CYS A 22 13.21 27.57 5.67
C CYS A 22 12.22 26.82 6.58
N ALA A 23 11.42 27.54 7.37
CA ALA A 23 10.39 26.92 8.21
C ALA A 23 9.34 26.14 7.38
N LYS A 24 8.96 26.66 6.20
CA LYS A 24 8.06 25.95 5.28
C LYS A 24 8.73 24.70 4.71
N GLU A 25 9.98 24.80 4.26
CA GLU A 25 10.74 23.67 3.71
C GLU A 25 10.95 22.55 4.77
N GLU A 26 11.21 22.92 6.02
CA GLU A 26 11.28 22.00 7.16
C GLU A 26 9.92 21.33 7.43
N ALA A 27 8.85 22.13 7.52
CA ALA A 27 7.50 21.61 7.72
C ALA A 27 7.06 20.65 6.58
N GLU A 28 7.39 20.97 5.33
CA GLU A 28 7.12 20.09 4.18
C GLU A 28 7.92 18.77 4.26
N ARG A 29 9.16 18.82 4.75
CA ARG A 29 10.00 17.63 4.95
C ARG A 29 9.46 16.75 6.09
N GLU A 30 9.10 17.36 7.21
CA GLU A 30 8.49 16.66 8.35
C GLU A 30 7.15 16.04 7.97
N ALA A 31 6.30 16.78 7.24
CA ALA A 31 5.02 16.27 6.76
C ALA A 31 5.20 15.05 5.82
N LYS A 32 6.18 15.10 4.90
CA LYS A 32 6.49 13.94 4.03
C LYS A 32 6.98 12.73 4.84
N LYS A 33 7.81 12.95 5.86
CA LYS A 33 8.30 11.89 6.74
C LYS A 33 7.15 11.27 7.54
N GLN A 34 6.27 12.09 8.10
CA GLN A 34 5.08 11.62 8.81
C GLN A 34 4.13 10.84 7.89
N GLN A 35 3.89 11.32 6.66
CA GLN A 35 3.07 10.59 5.68
C GLN A 35 3.66 9.23 5.33
N LYS A 36 4.98 9.14 5.16
CA LYS A 36 5.66 7.86 4.90
C LYS A 36 5.52 6.91 6.08
N ASN A 37 5.83 7.38 7.29
CA ASN A 37 5.73 6.56 8.50
C ASN A 37 4.30 6.07 8.72
N ALA A 38 3.31 6.95 8.59
CA ALA A 38 1.90 6.59 8.73
C ALA A 38 1.47 5.54 7.69
N TRP A 39 2.00 5.61 6.46
CA TRP A 39 1.77 4.58 5.45
C TRP A 39 2.38 3.24 5.86
N ASP A 40 3.64 3.23 6.30
CA ASP A 40 4.36 2.03 6.73
C ASP A 40 3.69 1.37 7.95
N GLU A 41 3.18 2.17 8.89
CA GLU A 41 2.42 1.69 10.06
C GLU A 41 1.12 0.99 9.69
N THR A 42 0.48 1.36 8.57
CA THR A 42 -0.77 0.69 8.15
C THR A 42 -0.59 -0.79 7.81
N PHE A 43 0.63 -1.22 7.48
CA PHE A 43 0.90 -2.62 7.11
C PHE A 43 0.96 -3.57 8.30
N GLU A 44 1.21 -3.07 9.51
CA GLU A 44 1.23 -3.92 10.72
C GLU A 44 -0.15 -4.52 11.03
N GLY A 45 -1.22 -3.90 10.53
CA GLY A 45 -2.60 -4.39 10.67
C GLY A 45 -3.08 -5.30 9.54
N ASP A 46 -2.29 -5.50 8.48
CA ASP A 46 -2.70 -6.33 7.36
C ASP A 46 -2.48 -7.82 7.67
N PRO A 47 -3.41 -8.72 7.30
CA PRO A 47 -3.28 -10.16 7.56
C PRO A 47 -2.21 -10.85 6.70
N ILE A 48 -1.70 -10.16 5.67
CA ILE A 48 -0.66 -10.64 4.75
C ILE A 48 0.28 -9.49 4.40
N ASP A 49 1.51 -9.80 4.00
CA ASP A 49 2.46 -8.78 3.58
C ASP A 49 2.06 -8.15 2.24
N LEU A 50 1.88 -6.82 2.25
CA LEU A 50 1.53 -6.01 1.09
C LEU A 50 2.59 -4.94 0.77
N ARG A 51 3.72 -4.90 1.50
CA ARG A 51 4.69 -3.79 1.45
C ARG A 51 5.37 -3.63 0.10
N SER A 52 5.62 -4.73 -0.60
CA SER A 52 6.28 -4.74 -1.91
C SER A 52 5.37 -4.37 -3.07
N LEU A 53 4.07 -4.16 -2.82
CA LEU A 53 3.07 -3.99 -3.86
C LEU A 53 2.81 -2.52 -4.20
N PRO A 54 2.42 -2.21 -5.45
CA PRO A 54 1.99 -0.88 -5.82
C PRO A 54 0.78 -0.40 -4.99
N ARG A 55 0.72 0.90 -4.66
CA ARG A 55 -0.32 1.47 -3.79
C ARG A 55 -1.76 1.13 -4.20
N ASN A 56 -2.06 1.16 -5.50
CA ASN A 56 -3.38 0.80 -6.03
C ASN A 56 -3.73 -0.68 -5.81
N VAL A 57 -2.73 -1.56 -5.83
CA VAL A 57 -2.88 -2.99 -5.52
C VAL A 57 -3.13 -3.17 -4.03
N VAL A 58 -2.37 -2.48 -3.17
CA VAL A 58 -2.55 -2.52 -1.70
C VAL A 58 -3.97 -2.12 -1.30
N ILE A 59 -4.45 -0.97 -1.80
CA ILE A 59 -5.79 -0.46 -1.47
C ILE A 59 -6.87 -1.50 -1.86
N LYS A 60 -6.78 -2.02 -3.09
CA LYS A 60 -7.78 -2.97 -3.59
C LYS A 60 -7.69 -4.34 -2.93
N ALA A 61 -6.48 -4.77 -2.57
CA ALA A 61 -6.28 -5.98 -1.78
C ALA A 61 -6.95 -5.85 -0.41
N ARG A 62 -6.75 -4.71 0.29
CA ARG A 62 -7.41 -4.42 1.58
C ARG A 62 -8.93 -4.44 1.46
N GLU A 63 -9.51 -3.85 0.41
CA GLU A 63 -10.96 -3.90 0.16
C GLU A 63 -11.48 -5.35 0.04
N ILE A 64 -10.76 -6.20 -0.69
CA ILE A 64 -11.11 -7.62 -0.83
C ILE A 64 -10.97 -8.33 0.53
N LEU A 65 -9.87 -8.12 1.24
CA LEU A 65 -9.61 -8.73 2.56
C LEU A 65 -10.70 -8.36 3.57
N GLN A 66 -11.09 -7.09 3.64
CA GLN A 66 -12.21 -6.65 4.48
C GLN A 66 -13.52 -7.32 4.08
N GLY A 67 -13.78 -7.46 2.77
CA GLY A 67 -14.94 -8.17 2.27
C GLY A 67 -14.96 -9.65 2.68
N LEU A 68 -13.82 -10.33 2.58
CA LEU A 68 -13.67 -11.72 3.01
C LEU A 68 -13.82 -11.88 4.52
N ALA A 69 -13.27 -10.96 5.31
CA ALA A 69 -13.46 -10.93 6.77
C ALA A 69 -14.94 -10.74 7.15
N ALA A 70 -15.70 -9.98 6.37
CA ALA A 70 -17.15 -9.83 6.48
C ALA A 70 -17.94 -11.02 5.89
N GLN A 71 -17.30 -12.15 5.61
CA GLN A 71 -17.90 -13.37 5.04
C GLN A 71 -18.55 -13.18 3.67
N ARG A 72 -18.16 -12.14 2.91
CA ARG A 72 -18.62 -12.00 1.52
C ARG A 72 -18.05 -13.13 0.66
N ASN A 73 -18.79 -13.51 -0.38
CA ASN A 73 -18.36 -14.60 -1.23
C ASN A 73 -17.19 -14.16 -2.12
N TYR A 74 -16.13 -14.96 -2.19
CA TYR A 74 -14.99 -14.70 -3.07
C TYR A 74 -15.38 -14.57 -4.55
N ARG A 75 -16.50 -15.15 -4.97
CA ARG A 75 -17.04 -15.02 -6.33
C ARG A 75 -17.51 -13.60 -6.66
N ASP A 76 -17.92 -12.82 -5.66
CA ASP A 76 -18.33 -11.41 -5.84
C ASP A 76 -17.13 -10.55 -6.26
N PHE A 77 -15.93 -10.98 -5.88
CA PHE A 77 -14.66 -10.37 -6.30
C PHE A 77 -14.10 -11.04 -7.57
N HIS A 78 -14.92 -11.78 -8.32
CA HIS A 78 -14.52 -12.56 -9.50
C HIS A 78 -13.45 -13.63 -9.19
N GLY A 79 -13.39 -14.08 -7.93
CA GLY A 79 -12.50 -15.14 -7.49
C GLY A 79 -12.90 -16.50 -8.04
N LYS A 80 -11.89 -17.37 -8.21
CA LYS A 80 -12.09 -18.74 -8.69
C LYS A 80 -11.17 -19.72 -7.95
N ARG A 81 -11.67 -20.93 -7.74
CA ARG A 81 -10.84 -22.07 -7.29
C ARG A 81 -9.88 -22.48 -8.42
N LEU A 82 -8.62 -22.74 -8.08
CA LEU A 82 -7.64 -23.23 -9.04
C LEU A 82 -7.98 -24.67 -9.45
N ARG A 83 -7.55 -25.07 -10.65
CA ARG A 83 -7.85 -26.41 -11.17
C ARG A 83 -6.92 -27.49 -10.57
N HIS A 84 -5.65 -27.16 -10.40
CA HIS A 84 -4.64 -28.08 -9.86
C HIS A 84 -4.78 -28.27 -8.35
N ASP A 85 -5.25 -27.24 -7.64
CA ASP A 85 -5.57 -27.30 -6.23
C ASP A 85 -6.90 -26.58 -5.96
N ARG A 86 -7.90 -27.35 -5.52
CA ARG A 86 -9.26 -26.86 -5.26
C ARG A 86 -9.40 -26.18 -3.91
N PHE A 87 -8.41 -26.33 -3.01
CA PHE A 87 -8.33 -25.60 -1.75
C PHE A 87 -7.76 -24.19 -1.94
N ILE A 88 -7.17 -23.91 -3.10
CA ILE A 88 -6.63 -22.58 -3.41
C ILE A 88 -7.65 -21.77 -4.22
N ILE A 89 -7.89 -20.54 -3.78
CA ILE A 89 -8.74 -19.56 -4.41
C ILE A 89 -7.87 -18.41 -4.90
N SER A 90 -8.02 -18.08 -6.18
CA SER A 90 -7.36 -16.96 -6.82
C SER A 90 -8.38 -15.86 -7.10
N ILE A 91 -8.18 -14.69 -6.51
CA ILE A 91 -9.03 -13.51 -6.66
C ILE A 91 -8.27 -12.43 -7.44
N PRO A 92 -8.81 -11.91 -8.56
CA PRO A 92 -8.18 -10.78 -9.26
C PRO A 92 -8.19 -9.53 -8.39
N VAL A 93 -7.01 -8.96 -8.12
CA VAL A 93 -6.89 -7.63 -7.49
C VAL A 93 -6.87 -6.57 -8.59
N THR A 94 -5.97 -6.74 -9.56
CA THR A 94 -5.86 -5.92 -10.76
C THR A 94 -5.60 -6.82 -11.97
N ARG A 95 -5.26 -6.25 -13.14
CA ARG A 95 -4.90 -7.01 -14.34
C ARG A 95 -3.77 -8.00 -14.08
N ASN A 96 -2.73 -7.55 -13.36
CA ASN A 96 -1.46 -8.28 -13.20
C ASN A 96 -1.27 -8.87 -11.81
N TYR A 97 -2.20 -8.68 -10.87
CA TYR A 97 -2.06 -9.14 -9.49
C TYR A 97 -3.24 -10.01 -9.07
N ARG A 98 -2.94 -11.11 -8.36
CA ARG A 98 -3.90 -12.06 -7.82
C ARG A 98 -3.70 -12.20 -6.32
N LEU A 99 -4.78 -12.08 -5.56
CA LEU A 99 -4.81 -12.48 -4.16
C LEU A 99 -5.05 -13.98 -4.11
N ILE A 100 -4.18 -14.68 -3.40
CA ILE A 100 -4.27 -16.11 -3.14
C ILE A 100 -4.84 -16.29 -1.74
N CYS A 101 -5.89 -17.09 -1.65
CA CYS A 101 -6.51 -17.49 -0.40
C CYS A 101 -6.60 -19.01 -0.34
N ARG A 102 -6.43 -19.57 0.86
CA ARG A 102 -6.72 -20.98 1.14
C ARG A 102 -8.10 -21.13 1.73
N ASP A 103 -8.82 -22.10 1.22
CA ASP A 103 -10.12 -22.53 1.70
C ASP A 103 -9.95 -23.45 2.91
N CYS A 104 -10.29 -22.93 4.09
CA CYS A 104 -10.28 -23.68 5.35
C CYS A 104 -11.67 -24.25 5.68
N GLY A 105 -12.61 -24.23 4.73
CA GLY A 105 -13.98 -24.72 4.89
C GLY A 105 -14.92 -23.69 5.53
N SER A 106 -14.60 -23.21 6.73
CA SER A 106 -15.42 -22.20 7.44
C SER A 106 -15.07 -20.76 7.07
N PHE A 107 -13.83 -20.50 6.67
CA PHE A 107 -13.36 -19.19 6.22
C PHE A 107 -12.25 -19.34 5.17
N LEU A 108 -11.94 -18.22 4.51
CA LEU A 108 -10.83 -18.13 3.58
C LEU A 108 -9.65 -17.44 4.27
N ALA A 109 -8.54 -18.15 4.39
CA ALA A 109 -7.28 -17.60 4.89
C ALA A 109 -6.54 -16.91 3.75
N PRO A 110 -6.33 -15.58 3.77
CA PRO A 110 -5.47 -14.93 2.79
C PRO A 110 -4.02 -15.39 2.99
N GLU A 111 -3.33 -15.72 1.89
CA GLU A 111 -1.93 -16.18 1.93
C GLU A 111 -0.97 -15.13 1.38
N ALA A 112 -1.22 -14.65 0.16
CA ALA A 112 -0.31 -13.73 -0.52
C ALA A 112 -1.00 -12.99 -1.67
N VAL A 113 -0.47 -11.83 -2.06
CA VAL A 113 -0.77 -11.21 -3.35
C VAL A 113 0.42 -11.42 -4.26
N VAL A 114 0.20 -12.11 -5.38
CA VAL A 114 1.23 -12.46 -6.35
C VAL A 114 1.00 -11.76 -7.67
N SER A 115 2.06 -11.34 -8.35
CA SER A 115 1.97 -10.89 -9.72
C SER A 115 1.79 -12.11 -10.66
N HIS A 116 1.28 -11.89 -11.88
CA HIS A 116 1.27 -12.95 -12.91
C HIS A 116 2.68 -13.36 -13.32
N GLU A 117 3.67 -12.49 -13.16
CA GLU A 117 5.07 -12.76 -13.51
C GLU A 117 5.70 -13.70 -12.48
N ASP A 118 5.53 -13.45 -11.17
CA ASP A 118 6.03 -14.32 -10.10
C ASP A 118 5.45 -15.74 -10.17
N TYR A 119 4.19 -15.86 -10.60
CA TYR A 119 3.55 -17.18 -10.79
C TYR A 119 4.14 -17.96 -11.98
N ASN A 120 4.66 -17.30 -13.01
CA ASN A 120 5.19 -17.95 -14.21
C ASN A 120 6.68 -18.31 -14.12
N VAL A 121 7.43 -17.74 -13.16
CA VAL A 121 8.86 -18.03 -12.98
C VAL A 121 9.10 -19.40 -12.31
N CYS A 122 8.12 -19.94 -11.57
CA CYS A 122 8.17 -21.31 -11.05
C CYS A 122 7.62 -22.36 -12.03
N LYS A 123 8.12 -22.37 -13.27
CA LYS A 123 8.12 -23.60 -14.08
C LYS A 123 9.47 -24.29 -13.90
N PRO A 124 9.57 -25.41 -13.18
CA PRO A 124 10.75 -26.26 -13.27
C PRO A 124 10.77 -26.91 -14.65
N GLY A 125 11.73 -26.55 -15.50
CA GLY A 125 11.97 -27.21 -16.79
C GLY A 125 12.16 -26.28 -17.99
N SER A 126 13.09 -25.34 -17.92
CA SER A 126 13.71 -24.76 -19.13
C SER A 126 15.22 -24.80 -18.97
#